data_AF-A0A357ZC43-F1
#
_entry.id   AF-A0A357ZC43-F1
#
_cell.length_a   1.000
_cell.length_b   1.000
_cell.length_c   1.000
_cell.angle_alpha   90.00
_cell.angle_beta   90.00
_cell.angle_gamma   90.00
#
_symmetry.space_group_name_H-M   'P 1'
#
loop_
_entity.id
_entity.type
_entity.pdbx_description
1 polymer ?
#
loop_
_entity_poly.entity_id
_entity_poly.type
_entity_poly.pdbx_seq_one_letter_code
_entity_poly.pdbx_strand_id
1 'polypeptide(L)'
;MSQEMAGTNPLGTQRISKLMLRFAVPSIVAMIVTSLYNMIDQIFIGQGVGYLGNAATNIILPFSLAIMAVALMIGDGTAAFMSLSLGRGDSRAAARGVGNAVIMLA
;
A
#
# COMPACT_ATOMS: atom_id res chain seq x y z
N MET A 1 -10.49 -34.23 -1.00
CA MET A 1 -11.38 -33.79 -2.08
C MET A 1 -12.48 -32.95 -1.43
N SER A 2 -12.28 -31.64 -1.40
CA SER A 2 -13.29 -30.58 -1.12
C SER A 2 -12.57 -29.24 -1.34
N GLN A 3 -12.34 -28.85 -2.59
CA GLN A 3 -12.10 -27.42 -2.87
C GLN A 3 -13.49 -26.78 -2.94
N GLU A 4 -13.89 -26.19 -1.82
CA GLU A 4 -15.07 -25.34 -1.76
C GLU A 4 -14.89 -24.13 -2.68
N MET A 5 -15.95 -23.80 -3.40
CA MET A 5 -16.03 -22.84 -4.49
C MET A 5 -15.54 -21.43 -4.10
N ALA A 6 -14.29 -21.10 -4.40
CA ALA A 6 -13.90 -19.70 -4.56
C ALA A 6 -14.44 -19.22 -5.91
N GLY A 7 -15.46 -18.36 -5.89
CA GLY A 7 -16.01 -17.75 -7.10
C GLY A 7 -14.90 -17.19 -8.00
N THR A 8 -15.10 -17.27 -9.32
CA THR A 8 -14.12 -16.90 -10.34
C THR A 8 -13.45 -15.56 -10.02
N ASN A 9 -12.10 -15.53 -9.98
CA ASN A 9 -11.36 -14.32 -9.61
C ASN A 9 -11.77 -13.16 -10.53
N PRO A 10 -12.38 -12.09 -9.98
CA PRO A 10 -12.90 -10.98 -10.78
C PRO A 10 -11.80 -10.22 -11.51
N LEU A 11 -10.56 -10.25 -11.00
CA LEU A 11 -9.39 -9.61 -11.63
C LEU A 11 -9.06 -10.24 -12.99
N GLY A 12 -9.35 -11.53 -13.19
CA GLY A 12 -9.06 -12.25 -14.44
C GLY A 12 -10.23 -12.31 -15.43
N THR A 13 -11.43 -11.86 -15.03
CA THR A 13 -12.66 -12.08 -15.81
C THR A 13 -13.46 -10.82 -16.11
N GLN A 14 -13.37 -9.77 -15.28
CA GLN A 14 -14.11 -8.54 -15.49
C GLN A 14 -13.39 -7.57 -16.44
N ARG A 15 -14.14 -6.63 -17.02
CA ARG A 15 -13.59 -5.56 -17.86
C ARG A 15 -12.66 -4.66 -17.05
N ILE A 16 -11.51 -4.32 -17.64
CA ILE A 16 -10.46 -3.48 -17.01
C ILE A 16 -11.02 -2.14 -16.53
N SER A 17 -11.85 -1.44 -17.32
CA SER A 17 -12.41 -0.13 -16.92
C SER A 17 -13.24 -0.20 -15.64
N LYS A 18 -14.03 -1.26 -15.46
CA LYS A 18 -14.84 -1.49 -14.26
C LYS A 18 -13.96 -1.76 -13.04
N LEU A 19 -12.91 -2.57 -13.22
CA LEU A 19 -11.93 -2.89 -12.18
C LEU A 19 -11.15 -1.64 -11.76
N MET A 20 -10.64 -0.87 -12.74
CA MET A 20 -9.93 0.38 -12.52
C MET A 20 -10.77 1.34 -11.68
N LEU A 21 -12.03 1.61 -12.05
CA LEU A 21 -12.89 2.48 -11.25
C LEU A 21 -13.16 1.93 -9.85
N ARG A 22 -13.40 0.62 -9.73
CA ARG A 22 -13.68 -0.05 -8.44
C ARG A 22 -12.53 0.08 -7.44
N PHE A 23 -11.28 0.07 -7.91
CA PHE A 23 -10.11 0.20 -7.04
C PHE A 23 -9.58 1.64 -6.96
N ALA A 24 -9.56 2.39 -8.06
CA ALA A 24 -9.00 3.74 -8.09
C ALA A 24 -9.82 4.73 -7.25
N VAL A 25 -11.15 4.68 -7.31
CA VAL A 25 -12.00 5.60 -6.53
C VAL A 25 -11.74 5.50 -5.03
N PRO A 26 -11.83 4.32 -4.37
CA PRO A 26 -11.52 4.21 -2.95
C PRO A 26 -10.06 4.53 -2.62
N SER A 27 -9.10 4.19 -3.49
CA SER A 27 -7.69 4.54 -3.29
C SER A 27 -7.45 6.05 -3.32
N ILE A 28 -8.07 6.78 -4.26
CA ILE A 28 -7.98 8.25 -4.34
C ILE A 28 -8.58 8.89 -3.09
N VAL A 29 -9.75 8.40 -2.65
CA VAL A 29 -10.37 8.89 -1.40
C VAL A 29 -9.44 8.65 -0.21
N ALA A 30 -8.83 7.47 -0.10
CA ALA A 30 -7.87 7.17 0.96
C ALA A 30 -6.66 8.12 0.90
N MET A 31 -6.11 8.40 -0.29
CA MET A 31 -5.01 9.36 -0.45
C MET A 31 -5.40 10.78 -0.03
N ILE A 32 -6.62 11.22 -0.35
CA ILE A 32 -7.14 12.53 0.10
C ILE A 32 -7.22 12.55 1.63
N VAL A 33 -7.80 11.53 2.27
CA VAL A 33 -7.90 11.45 3.73
C VAL A 33 -6.51 11.48 4.38
N THR A 34 -5.57 10.70 3.87
CA THR A 34 -4.17 10.71 4.36
C THR A 34 -3.53 12.09 4.21
N SER A 35 -3.75 12.77 3.08
CA SER A 35 -3.22 14.13 2.89
C SER A 35 -3.83 15.15 3.85
N LEU A 36 -5.12 15.03 4.15
CA LEU A 36 -5.81 15.87 5.13
C LEU A 36 -5.30 15.59 6.55
N TYR A 37 -5.08 14.32 6.91
CA TYR A 37 -4.45 13.94 8.17
C TYR A 37 -3.08 14.61 8.33
N ASN A 38 -2.21 14.54 7.32
CA ASN A 38 -0.89 15.18 7.35
C ASN A 38 -0.97 16.71 7.46
N MET A 39 -1.94 17.34 6.79
CA MET A 39 -2.14 18.79 6.87
C MET A 39 -2.63 19.21 8.25
N ILE A 40 -3.58 18.47 8.81
CA ILE A 40 -4.14 18.71 10.15
C ILE A 40 -3.05 18.51 11.21
N ASP A 41 -2.25 17.45 11.11
CA ASP A 41 -1.11 17.20 11.99
C ASP A 41 -0.14 18.40 12.06
N GLN A 42 0.26 18.93 10.90
CA GLN A 42 1.13 20.12 10.83
C GLN A 42 0.49 21.40 11.39
N ILE A 43 -0.84 21.56 11.28
CA ILE A 43 -1.56 22.67 11.92
C ILE A 43 -1.53 22.53 13.44
N PHE A 44 -1.80 21.34 13.98
CA PHE A 44 -1.79 21.10 15.43
C PHE A 44 -0.38 21.24 16.01
N ILE A 45 0.65 20.74 15.33
CA ILE A 45 2.05 20.94 15.75
C ILE A 45 2.39 22.43 15.71
N GLY A 46 2.00 23.14 14.65
CA GLY A 46 2.21 24.58 14.52
C GLY A 46 1.51 25.40 15.61
N GLN A 47 0.33 25.00 16.06
CA GLN A 47 -0.40 25.67 17.13
C GLN A 47 0.09 25.28 18.53
N GLY A 48 0.50 24.03 18.74
CA GLY A 48 0.91 23.51 20.04
C GLY A 48 2.38 23.73 20.39
N VAL A 49 3.28 23.50 19.43
CA VAL A 49 4.75 23.60 19.61
C VAL A 49 5.32 24.84 18.90
N GLY A 50 4.62 25.35 17.88
CA GLY A 50 5.09 26.50 17.10
C GLY A 50 6.04 26.10 15.97
N TYR A 51 6.72 27.10 15.40
CA TYR A 51 7.57 26.92 14.22
C TYR A 51 8.72 25.93 14.44
N LEU A 52 9.23 25.80 15.68
CA LEU A 52 10.28 24.85 16.03
C LEU A 52 9.81 23.39 15.89
N GLY A 53 8.53 23.12 16.19
CA GLY A 53 7.94 21.78 16.00
C GLY A 53 7.91 21.39 14.53
N ASN A 54 7.43 22.29 13.67
CA ASN A 54 7.40 22.05 12.22
C ASN A 54 8.81 21.99 11.60
N ALA A 55 9.77 22.74 12.14
CA ALA A 55 11.17 22.63 11.71
C ALA A 55 11.75 21.26 12.05
N ALA A 56 11.50 20.74 13.25
CA ALA A 56 11.95 19.42 13.67
C ALA A 56 11.37 18.29 12.79
N THR A 57 10.06 18.34 12.47
CA THR A 57 9.45 17.33 11.59
C THR A 57 10.04 17.33 10.19
N ASN A 58 10.32 18.51 9.63
CA ASN A 58 10.99 18.62 8.33
C ASN A 58 12.42 18.07 8.33
N ILE A 59 13.16 18.22 9.43
CA ILE A 59 14.51 17.63 9.58
C ILE A 59 14.45 16.10 9.63
N ILE A 60 13.42 15.54 10.27
CA ILE A 60 13.23 14.09 10.39
C ILE A 60 12.67 13.48 9.09
N LEU A 61 11.93 14.25 8.29
CA LEU A 61 11.25 13.79 7.07
C LEU A 61 12.10 12.90 6.14
N PRO A 62 13.37 13.21 5.83
CA PRO A 62 14.18 12.36 4.95
C PRO A 62 14.37 10.93 5.50
N PHE A 63 14.49 10.78 6.82
CA PHE A 63 14.60 9.47 7.47
C PHE A 63 13.29 8.70 7.41
N SER A 64 12.16 9.37 7.67
CA SER A 64 10.83 8.78 7.53
C SER A 64 10.57 8.33 6.09
N LEU A 65 10.95 9.15 5.11
CA LEU A 65 10.82 8.81 3.69
C LEU A 65 11.71 7.64 3.28
N ALA A 66 12.93 7.52 3.82
CA ALA A 66 13.81 6.40 3.56
C ALA A 66 13.20 5.07 4.05
N ILE A 67 12.66 5.05 5.27
CA ILE A 67 11.96 3.89 5.82
C ILE A 67 10.72 3.55 4.98
N MET A 68 9.92 4.57 4.65
CA MET A 68 8.73 4.41 3.80
C MET A 68 9.10 3.84 2.42
N ALA A 69 10.20 4.30 1.81
CA ALA A 69 10.63 3.84 0.50
C ALA A 69 10.97 2.34 0.50
N VAL A 70 11.65 1.84 1.54
CA VAL A 70 11.94 0.41 1.69
C VAL A 70 10.65 -0.38 1.90
N ALA A 71 9.75 0.11 2.76
CA ALA A 71 8.47 -0.54 3.00
C ALA A 71 7.62 -0.65 1.73
N LEU A 72 7.52 0.44 0.95
CA LEU A 72 6.80 0.48 -0.33
C LEU A 72 7.45 -0.42 -1.37
N MET A 73 8.79 -0.42 -1.46
CA MET A 73 9.53 -1.30 -2.39
C MET A 73 9.17 -2.77 -2.15
N ILE A 74 9.19 -3.22 -0.90
CA ILE A 74 8.86 -4.60 -0.55
C ILE A 74 7.37 -4.85 -0.73
N GLY A 75 6.50 -3.95 -0.27
CA GLY A 75 5.04 -4.10 -0.36
C GLY A 75 4.52 -4.15 -1.79
N ASP A 76 4.74 -3.08 -2.56
CA ASP A 76 4.25 -2.96 -3.93
C ASP A 76 4.97 -3.95 -4.86
N GLY A 77 6.27 -4.17 -4.64
CA GLY A 77 7.04 -5.18 -5.36
C GLY A 77 6.49 -6.59 -5.16
N THR A 78 6.08 -6.93 -3.94
CA THR A 78 5.44 -8.22 -3.63
C THR A 78 4.05 -8.32 -4.24
N ALA A 79 3.26 -7.25 -4.22
CA ALA A 79 1.94 -7.23 -4.87
C ALA A 79 2.05 -7.45 -6.39
N ALA A 80 3.05 -6.82 -7.03
CA ALA A 80 3.36 -7.04 -8.45
C ALA A 80 3.81 -8.48 -8.72
N PHE A 81 4.73 -9.01 -7.91
CA PHE A 81 5.20 -10.40 -8.01
C PHE A 81 4.07 -11.42 -7.82
N MET A 82 3.18 -11.18 -6.83
CA MET A 82 2.00 -12.02 -6.57
C MET A 82 1.05 -11.99 -7.78
N SER A 83 0.78 -10.81 -8.33
CA SER A 83 -0.09 -10.64 -9.50
C SER A 83 0.45 -11.39 -10.73
N LEU A 84 1.76 -11.31 -10.99
CA LEU A 84 2.42 -12.02 -12.09
C LEU A 84 2.42 -13.53 -11.89
N SER A 85 2.73 -13.99 -10.68
CA SER A 85 2.78 -15.42 -10.33
C SER A 85 1.39 -16.07 -10.44
N LEU A 86 0.35 -15.41 -9.91
CA LEU A 86 -1.04 -15.85 -10.05
C LEU A 86 -1.51 -15.83 -11.49
N GLY A 87 -1.14 -14.80 -12.28
CA GLY A 87 -1.45 -14.74 -13.72
C GLY A 87 -0.82 -15.88 -14.53
N ARG A 88 0.30 -16.45 -14.06
CA ARG A 88 0.95 -17.64 -14.64
C ARG A 88 0.39 -18.97 -14.12
N GLY A 89 -0.55 -18.94 -13.18
CA GLY A 89 -1.10 -20.13 -12.51
C GLY A 89 -0.23 -20.69 -11.37
N ASP A 90 0.90 -20.05 -11.03
CA ASP A 90 1.80 -20.50 -9.97
C ASP A 90 1.39 -19.92 -8.60
N SER A 91 0.34 -20.50 -8.02
CA SER A 91 -0.17 -20.09 -6.71
C SER A 91 0.82 -20.36 -5.57
N ARG A 92 1.74 -21.32 -5.74
CA ARG A 92 2.72 -21.68 -4.71
C ARG A 92 3.85 -20.65 -4.64
N ALA A 93 4.34 -20.19 -5.79
CA ALA A 93 5.30 -19.08 -5.83
C ALA A 93 4.69 -17.79 -5.27
N ALA A 94 3.43 -17.48 -5.64
CA ALA A 94 2.71 -16.32 -5.10
C ALA A 94 2.65 -16.34 -3.56
N ALA A 95 2.25 -17.46 -2.96
CA ALA A 95 2.18 -17.61 -1.51
C ALA A 95 3.55 -17.47 -0.82
N ARG A 96 4.60 -18.07 -1.39
CA ARG A 96 5.97 -17.90 -0.87
C ARG A 96 6.46 -16.46 -0.93
N GLY A 97 6.17 -15.76 -2.03
CA GLY A 97 6.55 -14.35 -2.20
C GLY A 97 5.95 -13.47 -1.09
N VAL A 98 4.65 -13.64 -0.81
CA VAL A 98 3.98 -12.94 0.28
C VAL A 98 4.58 -13.32 1.64
N GLY A 99 4.85 -14.61 1.88
CA GLY A 99 5.49 -15.06 3.12
C GLY A 99 6.87 -14.43 3.37
N ASN A 100 7.72 -14.37 2.35
CA ASN A 100 9.02 -13.71 2.44
C ASN A 100 8.91 -12.21 2.72
N ALA A 101 7.94 -11.54 2.08
CA ALA A 101 7.72 -10.11 2.28
C ALA A 101 7.30 -9.77 3.71
N VAL A 102 6.46 -10.60 4.33
CA VAL A 102 6.08 -10.45 5.74
C VAL A 102 7.31 -10.57 6.64
N ILE A 103 8.21 -11.53 6.39
CA ILE A 103 9.45 -11.69 7.17
C ILE A 103 10.39 -10.50 6.97
N MET A 104 10.45 -9.94 5.76
CA MET A 104 11.30 -8.78 5.46
C MET A 104 10.78 -7.47 6.10
N LEU A 105 9.46 -7.39 6.37
CA LEU A 105 8.82 -6.21 6.98
C LEU A 105 8.61 -6.33 8.50
N ALA A 106 8.76 -7.53 9.07
CA ALA A 106 8.65 -7.81 10.50
C ALA A 106 9.92 -7.43 11.25
#